data_AF-A0A1G2SYF1-F1
#
_entry.id   AF-A0A1G2SYF1-F1
#
_cell.length_a   1.000
_cell.length_b   1.000
_cell.length_c   1.000
_cell.angle_alpha   90.00
_cell.angle_beta   90.00
_cell.angle_gamma   90.00
#
_symmetry.space_group_name_H-M   'P 1'
#
loop_
_entity.id
_entity.type
_entity.pdbx_description
1 polymer ?
#
loop_
_entity_poly.entity_id
_entity_poly.type
_entity_poly.pdbx_seq_one_letter_code
_entity_poly.pdbx_strand_id
1 'polypeptide(L)'
;MKIVLVITDSRRKNLVFVTDTLKTISVDEAVALADKGKIEGTHIVRKATGAYIRTNPGVPKSDELETLSLISKAVLSYLQDSETAVSTPALTNYLKLYLASLTEGGPFIEPVKEKEKTYKVLTVVIKEKFLQYDSIIFSGAEKFNVDPYLLGAIIIDEIARMQPFENILDKLQAKIIGMNTSIGIAQVTTETANNLIKEGLYNPNKNDSKLPFQSLDNRARAYLYQYLIQPKHSIFFAAARMRFLIDEWKEFIDLNHKPEIIATLYGRKYKAPHSEPKPSERGSQIMKEFYPLAKKWLK
;
A
#
# COMPACT_ATOMS: atom_id res chain seq x y z
N MET A 1 -26.09 8.06 -9.70
CA MET A 1 -24.68 8.07 -9.24
C MET A 1 -23.81 7.64 -10.39
N LYS A 2 -22.64 8.25 -10.53
CA LYS A 2 -21.68 7.91 -11.60
C LYS A 2 -20.52 7.10 -11.07
N ILE A 3 -19.97 6.23 -11.92
CA ILE A 3 -18.70 5.56 -11.67
C ILE A 3 -17.58 6.48 -12.16
N VAL A 4 -16.50 6.59 -11.38
CA VAL A 4 -15.33 7.43 -11.71
C VAL A 4 -14.02 6.65 -11.78
N LEU A 5 -14.01 5.42 -11.25
CA LEU A 5 -12.88 4.49 -11.37
C LEU A 5 -13.39 3.06 -11.32
N VAL A 6 -12.84 2.20 -12.16
CA VAL A 6 -13.06 0.75 -12.15
C VAL A 6 -11.73 0.05 -11.94
N ILE A 7 -11.61 -0.81 -10.94
CA ILE A 7 -10.45 -1.68 -10.80
C ILE A 7 -10.75 -3.03 -11.43
N THR A 8 -9.79 -3.52 -12.22
CA THR A 8 -9.89 -4.78 -12.96
C THR A 8 -8.76 -5.76 -12.61
N ASP A 9 -8.95 -7.04 -12.93
CA ASP A 9 -7.84 -8.01 -12.95
C ASP A 9 -7.01 -7.89 -14.24
N SER A 10 -5.98 -8.73 -14.38
CA SER A 10 -5.12 -8.76 -15.59
C SER A 10 -5.87 -9.17 -16.87
N ARG A 11 -7.07 -9.74 -16.75
CA ARG A 11 -7.97 -10.13 -17.85
C ARG A 11 -9.07 -9.11 -18.08
N ARG A 12 -8.98 -7.92 -17.49
CA ARG A 12 -9.97 -6.82 -17.56
C ARG A 12 -11.34 -7.16 -16.96
N LYS A 13 -11.42 -8.17 -16.08
CA LYS A 13 -12.65 -8.43 -15.32
C LYS A 13 -12.77 -7.40 -14.20
N ASN A 14 -13.94 -6.77 -14.08
CA ASN A 14 -14.23 -5.81 -13.01
C ASN A 14 -14.12 -6.47 -11.63
N LEU A 15 -13.49 -5.78 -10.69
CA LEU A 15 -13.28 -6.22 -9.31
C LEU A 15 -13.90 -5.25 -8.31
N VAL A 16 -13.68 -3.95 -8.51
CA VAL A 16 -14.09 -2.88 -7.59
C VAL A 16 -14.49 -1.66 -8.41
N PHE A 17 -15.47 -0.91 -7.94
CA PHE A 17 -15.89 0.35 -8.54
C PHE A 17 -15.79 1.47 -7.50
N VAL A 18 -15.53 2.69 -7.96
CA VAL A 18 -15.57 3.90 -7.14
C VAL A 18 -16.57 4.86 -7.75
N THR A 19 -17.44 5.43 -6.92
CA THR A 19 -18.45 6.41 -7.34
C THR A 19 -17.89 7.83 -7.35
N ASP A 20 -18.62 8.76 -7.96
CA ASP A 20 -18.43 10.22 -7.89
C ASP A 20 -18.32 10.78 -6.46
N THR A 21 -18.96 10.13 -5.50
CA THR A 21 -18.88 10.40 -4.06
C THR A 21 -17.73 9.68 -3.34
N LEU A 22 -16.80 9.09 -4.10
CA LEU A 22 -15.66 8.30 -3.62
C LEU A 22 -16.04 7.04 -2.82
N LYS A 23 -17.30 6.63 -2.88
CA LYS A 23 -17.74 5.38 -2.28
C LYS A 23 -17.18 4.22 -3.10
N THR A 24 -16.41 3.37 -2.44
CA THR A 24 -15.92 2.14 -3.05
C THR A 24 -16.99 1.05 -2.91
N ILE A 25 -17.30 0.31 -3.98
CA ILE A 25 -18.30 -0.76 -4.01
C ILE A 25 -17.76 -2.00 -4.75
N SER A 26 -18.22 -3.17 -4.33
CA SER A 26 -17.92 -4.47 -4.95
C SER A 26 -18.74 -4.69 -6.23
N VAL A 27 -18.44 -5.77 -6.96
CA VAL A 27 -19.23 -6.17 -8.14
C VAL A 27 -20.68 -6.46 -7.79
N ASP A 28 -20.94 -7.19 -6.70
CA ASP A 28 -22.30 -7.56 -6.31
C ASP A 28 -23.11 -6.33 -5.88
N GLU A 29 -22.50 -5.41 -5.13
CA GLU A 29 -23.11 -4.12 -4.79
C GLU A 29 -23.40 -3.28 -6.05
N ALA A 30 -22.47 -3.24 -7.01
CA ALA A 30 -22.65 -2.50 -8.25
C ALA A 30 -23.79 -3.09 -9.10
N VAL A 31 -23.88 -4.42 -9.21
CA VAL A 31 -25.00 -5.10 -9.88
C VAL A 31 -26.32 -4.76 -9.19
N ALA A 32 -26.41 -4.86 -7.86
CA ALA A 32 -27.62 -4.55 -7.12
C ALA A 32 -28.06 -3.07 -7.24
N LEU A 33 -27.11 -2.15 -7.37
CA LEU A 33 -27.38 -0.73 -7.59
C LEU A 33 -27.80 -0.45 -9.04
N ALA A 34 -27.19 -1.11 -10.03
CA ALA A 34 -27.57 -0.99 -11.44
C ALA A 34 -28.96 -1.57 -11.71
N ASP A 35 -29.32 -2.69 -11.07
CA ASP A 35 -30.67 -3.30 -11.14
C ASP A 35 -31.76 -2.34 -10.67
N LYS A 36 -31.42 -1.48 -9.70
CA LYS A 36 -32.29 -0.41 -9.17
C LYS A 36 -32.19 0.90 -9.95
N GLY A 37 -31.50 0.93 -11.09
CA GLY A 37 -31.30 2.13 -11.91
C GLY A 37 -30.47 3.24 -11.22
N LYS A 38 -29.71 2.91 -10.16
CA LYS A 38 -28.98 3.91 -9.37
C LYS A 38 -27.62 4.28 -9.96
N ILE A 39 -27.07 3.44 -10.85
CA ILE A 39 -25.81 3.70 -11.55
C ILE A 39 -26.12 4.16 -12.98
N GLU A 40 -25.75 5.40 -13.27
CA GLU A 40 -25.97 6.03 -14.57
C GLU A 40 -25.13 5.37 -15.68
N GLY A 41 -25.68 5.30 -16.89
CA GLY A 41 -24.92 4.87 -18.07
C GLY A 41 -24.52 3.39 -18.08
N THR A 42 -25.15 2.54 -17.26
CA THR A 42 -24.80 1.11 -17.19
C THR A 42 -25.99 0.18 -17.37
N HIS A 43 -25.72 -1.06 -17.75
CA HIS A 43 -26.67 -2.18 -17.76
C HIS A 43 -26.01 -3.43 -17.17
N ILE A 44 -26.84 -4.39 -16.75
CA ILE A 44 -26.38 -5.65 -16.19
C ILE A 44 -26.22 -6.69 -17.30
N VAL A 45 -25.10 -7.41 -17.27
CA VAL A 45 -24.85 -8.62 -18.05
C VAL A 45 -24.87 -9.83 -17.12
N ARG A 46 -25.73 -10.80 -17.42
CA ARG A 46 -25.85 -12.05 -16.65
C ARG A 46 -25.21 -13.20 -17.42
N LYS A 47 -24.32 -13.95 -16.76
CA LYS A 47 -23.68 -15.18 -17.28
C LYS A 47 -23.83 -16.31 -16.27
N ALA A 48 -23.55 -17.54 -16.71
CA ALA A 48 -23.54 -18.72 -15.83
C ALA A 48 -22.58 -18.57 -14.62
N THR A 49 -21.52 -17.79 -14.77
CA THR A 49 -20.51 -17.54 -13.72
C THR A 49 -20.79 -16.32 -12.86
N GLY A 50 -21.95 -15.66 -13.04
CA GLY A 50 -22.38 -14.50 -12.26
C GLY A 50 -22.84 -13.31 -13.11
N ALA A 51 -23.17 -12.22 -12.43
CA ALA A 51 -23.57 -10.96 -13.06
C ALA A 51 -22.48 -9.88 -12.92
N TYR A 52 -22.44 -8.95 -13.87
CA TYR A 52 -21.57 -7.78 -13.83
C TYR A 52 -22.22 -6.63 -14.61
N ILE A 53 -21.69 -5.41 -14.47
CA ILE A 53 -22.20 -4.24 -15.19
C ILE A 53 -21.31 -3.87 -16.38
N ARG A 54 -21.91 -3.31 -17.44
CA ARG A 54 -21.25 -2.73 -18.61
C ARG A 54 -21.81 -1.36 -18.95
N THR A 55 -21.03 -0.57 -19.70
CA THR A 55 -21.45 0.72 -20.23
C THR A 55 -22.60 0.57 -21.23
N ASN A 56 -23.60 1.45 -21.17
CA ASN A 56 -24.67 1.53 -22.16
C ASN A 56 -24.17 2.08 -23.51
N PRO A 57 -24.79 1.69 -24.63
CA PRO A 57 -24.55 2.35 -25.91
C PRO A 57 -24.85 3.86 -25.83
N GLY A 58 -24.00 4.68 -26.46
CA GLY A 58 -24.19 6.13 -26.54
C GLY A 58 -23.70 6.94 -25.32
N VAL A 59 -23.19 6.28 -24.27
CA VAL A 59 -22.49 6.96 -23.19
C VAL A 59 -21.20 7.60 -23.75
N PRO A 60 -20.87 8.86 -23.37
CA PRO A 60 -19.63 9.49 -23.80
C PRO A 60 -18.40 8.65 -23.45
N LYS A 61 -17.40 8.63 -24.33
CA LYS A 61 -16.18 7.83 -24.14
C LYS A 61 -15.46 8.10 -22.82
N SER A 62 -15.53 9.32 -22.30
CA SER A 62 -14.96 9.70 -20.99
C SER A 62 -15.61 9.00 -19.81
N ASP A 63 -16.85 8.56 -19.96
CA ASP A 63 -17.71 7.98 -18.92
C ASP A 63 -17.86 6.46 -19.11
N GLU A 64 -17.27 5.89 -20.17
CA GLU A 64 -17.20 4.44 -20.39
C GLU A 64 -16.40 3.76 -19.28
N LEU A 65 -16.95 2.67 -18.72
CA LEU A 65 -16.29 1.87 -17.69
C LEU A 65 -14.90 1.38 -18.13
N GLU A 66 -14.74 1.07 -19.41
CA GLU A 66 -13.48 0.70 -20.04
C GLU A 66 -12.43 1.83 -19.95
N THR A 67 -12.81 3.07 -20.26
CA THR A 67 -11.96 4.27 -20.15
C THR A 67 -11.63 4.59 -18.69
N LEU A 68 -12.58 4.37 -17.79
CA LEU A 68 -12.42 4.56 -16.34
C LEU A 68 -11.67 3.40 -15.67
N SER A 69 -11.21 2.40 -16.42
CA SER A 69 -10.62 1.18 -15.85
C SER A 69 -9.11 1.28 -15.61
N LEU A 70 -8.70 0.76 -14.45
CA LEU A 70 -7.31 0.55 -14.06
C LEU A 70 -7.11 -0.92 -13.66
N ILE A 71 -6.01 -1.54 -14.05
CA ILE A 71 -5.67 -2.88 -13.58
C ILE A 71 -5.19 -2.78 -12.13
N SER A 72 -5.64 -3.66 -11.24
CA SER A 72 -5.25 -3.73 -9.82
C SER A 72 -3.73 -3.66 -9.60
N LYS A 73 -2.95 -4.35 -10.44
CA LYS A 73 -1.47 -4.28 -10.40
C LYS A 73 -0.94 -2.85 -10.55
N ALA A 74 -1.59 -2.01 -11.36
CA ALA A 74 -1.18 -0.62 -11.53
C ALA A 74 -1.44 0.22 -10.27
N VAL A 75 -2.52 -0.03 -9.52
CA VAL A 75 -2.75 0.59 -8.19
C VAL A 75 -1.61 0.22 -7.24
N LEU A 76 -1.28 -1.07 -7.14
CA LEU A 76 -0.22 -1.55 -6.26
C LEU A 76 1.15 -1.01 -6.67
N SER A 77 1.47 -1.01 -7.97
CA SER A 77 2.70 -0.42 -8.50
C SER A 77 2.78 1.08 -8.28
N TYR A 78 1.65 1.79 -8.29
CA TYR A 78 1.59 3.22 -7.95
C TYR A 78 1.92 3.46 -6.47
N LEU A 79 1.42 2.64 -5.54
CA LEU A 79 1.73 2.76 -4.12
C LEU A 79 3.21 2.55 -3.81
N GLN A 80 3.84 1.59 -4.49
CA GLN A 80 5.24 1.20 -4.29
C GLN A 80 6.27 2.15 -4.94
N ASP A 81 5.82 3.24 -5.56
CA ASP A 81 6.67 4.17 -6.32
C ASP A 81 7.61 3.45 -7.31
N SER A 82 7.11 2.35 -7.90
CA SER A 82 7.90 1.58 -8.86
C SER A 82 8.18 2.43 -10.10
N GLU A 83 9.34 2.26 -10.74
CA GLU A 83 9.67 2.93 -12.01
C GLU A 83 8.62 2.73 -13.11
N THR A 84 7.79 1.69 -12.97
CA THR A 84 6.67 1.31 -13.83
C THR A 84 5.30 1.87 -13.40
N ALA A 85 5.24 2.75 -12.39
CA ALA A 85 4.00 3.38 -11.96
C ALA A 85 3.46 4.28 -13.09
N VAL A 86 2.47 3.77 -13.83
CA VAL A 86 1.82 4.53 -14.91
C VAL A 86 0.67 5.33 -14.33
N SER A 87 0.77 6.65 -14.37
CA SER A 87 -0.38 7.52 -14.17
C SER A 87 -1.27 7.43 -15.40
N THR A 88 -2.53 7.05 -15.16
CA THR A 88 -3.55 6.90 -16.20
C THR A 88 -4.58 8.01 -16.02
N PRO A 89 -5.28 8.44 -17.08
CA PRO A 89 -6.35 9.43 -16.95
C PRO A 89 -7.39 9.07 -15.88
N ALA A 90 -7.76 7.79 -15.76
CA ALA A 90 -8.66 7.29 -14.72
C ALA A 90 -8.11 7.51 -13.31
N LEU A 91 -6.83 7.16 -13.08
CA LEU A 91 -6.16 7.39 -11.80
C LEU A 91 -6.02 8.88 -11.47
N THR A 92 -5.60 9.69 -12.44
CA THR A 92 -5.47 11.15 -12.28
C THR A 92 -6.81 11.78 -11.92
N ASN A 93 -7.90 11.41 -12.60
CA ASN A 93 -9.24 11.94 -12.33
C ASN A 93 -9.74 11.51 -10.94
N TYR A 94 -9.53 10.25 -10.58
CA TYR A 94 -9.84 9.76 -9.23
C TYR A 94 -9.10 10.55 -8.15
N LEU A 95 -7.79 10.77 -8.31
CA LEU A 95 -7.00 11.54 -7.34
C LEU A 95 -7.43 13.01 -7.27
N LYS A 96 -7.85 13.62 -8.38
CA LYS A 96 -8.44 14.98 -8.37
C LYS A 96 -9.73 15.03 -7.56
N LEU A 97 -10.62 14.05 -7.73
CA LEU A 97 -11.86 13.96 -6.95
C LEU A 97 -11.56 13.71 -5.46
N TYR A 98 -10.62 12.82 -5.17
CA TYR A 98 -10.13 12.60 -3.81
C TYR A 98 -9.63 13.90 -3.18
N LEU A 99 -8.75 14.64 -3.86
CA LEU A 99 -8.23 15.91 -3.39
C LEU A 99 -9.33 16.95 -3.14
N ALA A 100 -10.32 17.03 -4.03
CA ALA A 100 -11.46 17.92 -3.89
C ALA A 100 -12.39 17.54 -2.72
N SER A 101 -12.41 16.26 -2.32
CA SER A 101 -13.21 15.78 -1.18
C SER A 101 -12.58 16.08 0.18
N LEU A 102 -11.28 16.42 0.22
CA LEU A 102 -10.61 16.77 1.46
C LEU A 102 -11.13 18.14 1.92
N THR A 103 -12.02 18.14 2.91
CA THR A 103 -12.55 19.36 3.52
C THR A 103 -11.41 20.24 4.06
N GLU A 104 -11.48 21.54 3.82
CA GLU A 104 -10.59 22.54 4.42
C GLU A 104 -10.76 22.53 5.94
N GLY A 105 -9.91 21.81 6.67
CA GLY A 105 -10.09 21.69 8.12
C GLY A 105 -8.83 21.39 8.94
N GLY A 106 -7.67 21.22 8.32
CA GLY A 106 -6.46 20.90 9.08
C GLY A 106 -5.19 20.81 8.23
N PRO A 107 -4.04 20.60 8.89
CA PRO A 107 -2.78 20.39 8.19
C PRO A 107 -2.82 19.11 7.34
N PHE A 108 -2.03 19.13 6.28
CA PHE A 108 -1.89 18.01 5.35
C PHE A 108 -0.48 17.40 5.41
N ILE A 109 -0.38 16.14 5.04
CA ILE A 109 0.86 15.45 4.65
C ILE A 109 0.83 15.28 3.13
N GLU A 110 1.95 15.52 2.47
CA GLU A 110 2.11 15.38 1.02
C GLU A 110 3.25 14.39 0.73
N PRO A 111 2.98 13.07 0.65
CA PRO A 111 4.04 12.10 0.37
C PRO A 111 4.72 12.43 -0.95
N VAL A 112 6.05 12.49 -1.00
CA VAL A 112 6.79 12.79 -2.23
C VAL A 112 6.78 11.58 -3.16
N LYS A 113 6.62 11.82 -4.45
CA LYS A 113 6.88 10.85 -5.52
C LYS A 113 7.95 11.41 -6.44
N GLU A 114 8.90 10.57 -6.82
CA GLU A 114 10.07 10.99 -7.60
C GLU A 114 9.71 11.56 -8.99
N LYS A 115 8.45 11.44 -9.47
CA LYS A 115 8.05 11.83 -10.83
C LYS A 115 6.74 12.60 -10.96
N GLU A 116 5.94 12.79 -9.91
CA GLU A 116 4.61 13.43 -10.01
C GLU A 116 4.29 14.32 -8.81
N LYS A 117 3.63 15.46 -9.05
CA LYS A 117 3.08 16.30 -7.99
C LYS A 117 1.93 15.56 -7.31
N THR A 118 2.07 15.40 -6.01
CA THR A 118 1.43 14.36 -5.22
C THR A 118 0.06 14.75 -4.71
N TYR A 119 -0.71 13.73 -4.31
CA TYR A 119 -1.91 13.92 -3.52
C TYR A 119 -1.51 14.30 -2.08
N LYS A 120 -2.42 14.97 -1.40
CA LYS A 120 -2.29 15.30 0.02
C LYS A 120 -3.27 14.47 0.84
N VAL A 121 -2.95 14.24 2.11
CA VAL A 121 -3.79 13.51 3.05
C VAL A 121 -3.92 14.29 4.34
N LEU A 122 -5.07 14.20 5.02
CA LEU A 122 -5.28 14.91 6.28
C LEU A 122 -4.41 14.32 7.39
N THR A 123 -3.59 15.17 8.02
CA THR A 123 -2.67 14.74 9.08
C THR A 123 -3.41 14.08 10.25
N VAL A 124 -4.62 14.54 10.57
CA VAL A 124 -5.45 13.95 11.65
C VAL A 124 -5.82 12.50 11.36
N VAL A 125 -6.21 12.19 10.13
CA VAL A 125 -6.58 10.82 9.70
C VAL A 125 -5.37 9.88 9.82
N ILE A 126 -4.20 10.34 9.36
CA ILE A 126 -2.96 9.57 9.47
C ILE A 126 -2.58 9.33 10.93
N LYS A 127 -2.67 10.37 11.77
CA LYS A 127 -2.36 10.30 13.20
C LYS A 127 -3.28 9.31 13.94
N GLU A 128 -4.59 9.40 13.73
CA GLU A 128 -5.57 8.52 14.37
C GLU A 128 -5.31 7.05 14.05
N LYS A 129 -4.98 6.74 12.80
CA LYS A 129 -4.63 5.39 12.38
C LYS A 129 -3.27 4.94 12.92
N PHE A 130 -2.27 5.82 12.90
CA PHE A 130 -0.91 5.53 13.37
C PHE A 130 -0.86 5.22 14.87
N LEU A 131 -1.58 5.97 15.70
CA LEU A 131 -1.55 5.83 17.15
C LEU A 131 -2.09 4.49 17.67
N GLN A 132 -2.83 3.74 16.84
CA GLN A 132 -3.29 2.39 17.18
C GLN A 132 -2.14 1.38 17.32
N TYR A 133 -0.93 1.75 16.86
CA TYR A 133 0.21 0.85 16.77
C TYR A 133 1.39 1.22 17.67
N ASP A 134 1.23 2.22 18.53
CA ASP A 134 2.28 2.79 19.40
C ASP A 134 3.09 1.72 20.14
N SER A 135 2.41 0.89 20.95
CA SER A 135 3.03 -0.20 21.71
C SER A 135 3.73 -1.25 20.82
N ILE A 136 3.18 -1.52 19.64
CA ILE A 136 3.72 -2.50 18.70
C ILE A 136 5.00 -1.97 18.04
N ILE A 137 5.05 -0.67 17.74
CA ILE A 137 6.23 0.00 17.18
C ILE A 137 7.38 -0.07 18.16
N PHE A 138 7.16 0.32 19.42
CA PHE A 138 8.21 0.22 20.45
C PHE A 138 8.66 -1.23 20.69
N SER A 139 7.73 -2.17 20.80
CA SER A 139 8.06 -3.60 20.98
C SER A 139 8.87 -4.17 19.81
N GLY A 140 8.51 -3.78 18.58
CA GLY A 140 9.25 -4.18 17.37
C GLY A 140 10.65 -3.58 17.36
N ALA A 141 10.75 -2.27 17.58
CA ALA A 141 12.01 -1.56 17.61
C ALA A 141 12.97 -2.10 18.67
N GLU A 142 12.50 -2.34 19.89
CA GLU A 142 13.28 -2.96 20.97
C GLU A 142 13.79 -4.35 20.57
N LYS A 143 12.90 -5.22 20.09
CA LYS A 143 13.24 -6.59 19.71
C LYS A 143 14.35 -6.66 18.67
N PHE A 144 14.36 -5.73 17.71
CA PHE A 144 15.31 -5.70 16.62
C PHE A 144 16.42 -4.66 16.81
N ASN A 145 16.47 -4.02 17.97
CA ASN A 145 17.40 -2.97 18.33
C ASN A 145 17.46 -1.84 17.28
N VAL A 146 16.34 -1.38 16.76
CA VAL A 146 16.29 -0.29 15.76
C VAL A 146 15.66 0.97 16.36
N ASP A 147 15.87 2.13 15.74
CA ASP A 147 15.26 3.38 16.20
C ASP A 147 13.71 3.31 16.07
N PRO A 148 12.95 3.39 17.18
CA PRO A 148 11.49 3.33 17.16
C PRO A 148 10.86 4.48 16.40
N TYR A 149 11.47 5.66 16.40
CA TYR A 149 10.95 6.84 15.70
C TYR A 149 11.18 6.73 14.20
N LEU A 150 12.27 6.09 13.77
CA LEU A 150 12.50 5.79 12.36
C LEU A 150 11.52 4.73 11.86
N LEU A 151 11.30 3.67 12.64
CA LEU A 151 10.27 2.67 12.34
C LEU A 151 8.90 3.36 12.25
N GLY A 152 8.55 4.20 13.22
CA GLY A 152 7.32 4.97 13.21
C GLY A 152 7.19 5.89 11.99
N ALA A 153 8.27 6.57 11.60
CA ALA A 153 8.30 7.44 10.41
C ALA A 153 8.03 6.68 9.11
N ILE A 154 8.60 5.47 8.98
CA ILE A 154 8.31 4.57 7.85
C ILE A 154 6.83 4.18 7.85
N ILE A 155 6.26 3.82 9.00
CA ILE A 155 4.82 3.48 9.09
C ILE A 155 3.93 4.68 8.73
N ILE A 156 4.27 5.90 9.17
CA ILE A 156 3.53 7.12 8.80
C ILE A 156 3.52 7.31 7.27
N ASP A 157 4.68 7.17 6.62
CA ASP A 157 4.80 7.26 5.16
C ASP A 157 3.92 6.21 4.44
N GLU A 158 3.99 4.95 4.87
CA GLU A 158 3.19 3.87 4.26
C GLU A 158 1.69 4.10 4.45
N ILE A 159 1.24 4.54 5.64
CA ILE A 159 -0.16 4.88 5.89
C ILE A 159 -0.59 6.04 4.98
N ALA A 160 0.20 7.11 4.93
CA ALA A 160 -0.10 8.29 4.12
C ALA A 160 -0.21 7.94 2.63
N ARG A 161 0.66 7.04 2.14
CA ARG A 161 0.63 6.61 0.74
C ARG A 161 -0.59 5.76 0.40
N MET A 162 -0.98 4.88 1.31
CA MET A 162 -2.14 4.02 1.12
C MET A 162 -3.47 4.76 1.27
N GLN A 163 -3.51 5.86 2.02
CA GLN A 163 -4.75 6.48 2.48
C GLN A 163 -5.80 6.76 1.38
N PRO A 164 -5.44 7.31 0.20
CA PRO A 164 -6.46 7.50 -0.84
C PRO A 164 -7.08 6.16 -1.27
N PHE A 165 -6.29 5.10 -1.32
CA PHE A 165 -6.67 3.81 -1.89
C PHE A 165 -7.16 2.79 -0.87
N GLU A 166 -7.21 3.12 0.42
CA GLU A 166 -7.50 2.17 1.50
C GLU A 166 -8.76 1.33 1.23
N ASN A 167 -9.90 1.98 0.99
CA ASN A 167 -11.16 1.29 0.72
C ASN A 167 -11.12 0.42 -0.56
N ILE A 168 -10.32 0.83 -1.54
CA ILE A 168 -10.09 0.04 -2.77
C ILE A 168 -9.29 -1.22 -2.43
N LEU A 169 -8.19 -1.07 -1.68
CA LEU A 169 -7.33 -2.18 -1.28
C LEU A 169 -8.08 -3.19 -0.41
N ASP A 170 -8.92 -2.73 0.52
CA ASP A 170 -9.75 -3.59 1.37
C ASP A 170 -10.70 -4.47 0.55
N LYS A 171 -11.34 -3.91 -0.48
CA LYS A 171 -12.20 -4.71 -1.38
C LYS A 171 -11.40 -5.59 -2.35
N LEU A 172 -10.14 -5.27 -2.62
CA LEU A 172 -9.24 -6.10 -3.44
C LEU A 172 -8.60 -7.24 -2.66
N GLN A 173 -8.73 -7.29 -1.33
CA GLN A 173 -8.01 -8.20 -0.44
C GLN A 173 -8.02 -9.66 -0.95
N ALA A 174 -9.20 -10.22 -1.23
CA ALA A 174 -9.33 -11.60 -1.70
C ALA A 174 -8.67 -11.87 -3.07
N LYS A 175 -8.40 -10.82 -3.87
CA LYS A 175 -7.80 -10.92 -5.19
C LYS A 175 -6.28 -10.73 -5.19
N ILE A 176 -5.75 -10.06 -4.17
CA ILE A 176 -4.30 -9.89 -3.99
C ILE A 176 -3.66 -11.05 -3.21
N ILE A 177 -4.46 -11.88 -2.53
CA ILE A 177 -3.99 -13.12 -1.89
C ILE A 177 -3.31 -14.01 -2.93
N GLY A 178 -2.08 -14.42 -2.63
CA GLY A 178 -1.27 -15.26 -3.51
C GLY A 178 -0.40 -14.51 -4.53
N MET A 179 -0.48 -13.18 -4.59
CA MET A 179 0.41 -12.33 -5.41
C MET A 179 1.61 -11.83 -4.59
N ASN A 180 2.77 -11.61 -5.23
CA ASN A 180 3.91 -10.96 -4.56
C ASN A 180 3.67 -9.45 -4.50
N THR A 181 3.02 -9.00 -3.43
CA THR A 181 2.59 -7.61 -3.23
C THR A 181 2.96 -7.16 -1.82
N SER A 182 3.07 -5.85 -1.62
CA SER A 182 3.22 -5.24 -0.30
C SER A 182 1.91 -5.37 0.50
N ILE A 183 2.00 -5.89 1.72
CA ILE A 183 0.84 -6.25 2.54
C ILE A 183 0.93 -5.61 3.93
N GLY A 184 -0.23 -5.26 4.47
CA GLY A 184 -0.39 -4.75 5.82
C GLY A 184 0.07 -3.30 5.97
N ILE A 185 0.05 -2.82 7.21
CA ILE A 185 0.30 -1.41 7.53
C ILE A 185 1.71 -0.96 7.15
N ALA A 186 2.68 -1.87 7.21
CA ALA A 186 4.07 -1.60 6.89
C ALA A 186 4.44 -1.91 5.43
N GLN A 187 3.50 -2.40 4.61
CA GLN A 187 3.72 -2.66 3.19
C GLN A 187 4.90 -3.60 2.88
N VAL A 188 5.10 -4.63 3.72
CA VAL A 188 6.13 -5.66 3.52
C VAL A 188 5.68 -6.68 2.48
N THR A 189 6.56 -7.06 1.55
CA THR A 189 6.24 -8.09 0.54
C THR A 189 6.35 -9.51 1.10
N THR A 190 5.61 -10.46 0.51
CA THR A 190 5.75 -11.89 0.87
C THR A 190 7.17 -12.43 0.69
N GLU A 191 7.89 -11.91 -0.30
CA GLU A 191 9.28 -12.29 -0.57
C GLU A 191 10.22 -11.79 0.51
N THR A 192 10.13 -10.50 0.85
CA THR A 192 10.89 -9.92 1.95
C THR A 192 10.63 -10.66 3.26
N ALA A 193 9.35 -10.93 3.57
CA ALA A 193 8.97 -11.64 4.79
C ALA A 193 9.58 -13.06 4.83
N ASN A 194 9.47 -13.82 3.74
CA ASN A 194 10.03 -15.17 3.68
C ASN A 194 11.56 -15.17 3.80
N ASN A 195 12.24 -14.20 3.18
CA ASN A 195 13.68 -14.05 3.30
C ASN A 195 14.09 -13.75 4.74
N LEU A 196 13.41 -12.82 5.43
CA LEU A 196 13.68 -12.53 6.85
C LEU A 196 13.43 -13.74 7.77
N ILE A 197 12.50 -14.63 7.43
CA ILE A 197 12.32 -15.91 8.15
C ILE A 197 13.50 -16.86 7.87
N LYS A 198 13.94 -16.98 6.61
CA LYS A 198 15.08 -17.83 6.22
C LYS A 198 16.38 -17.39 6.90
N GLU A 199 16.61 -16.09 6.99
CA GLU A 199 17.76 -15.49 7.70
C GLU A 199 17.64 -15.61 9.22
N GLY A 200 16.55 -16.18 9.75
CA GLY A 200 16.34 -16.36 11.19
C GLY A 200 16.03 -15.08 11.96
N LEU A 201 15.91 -13.94 11.28
CA LEU A 201 15.65 -12.64 11.92
C LEU A 201 14.27 -12.60 12.57
N TYR A 202 13.23 -12.99 11.83
CA TYR A 202 11.87 -13.00 12.40
C TYR A 202 11.02 -14.13 11.86
N ASN A 203 10.55 -14.99 12.77
CA ASN A 203 9.51 -15.97 12.51
C ASN A 203 8.24 -15.59 13.30
N PRO A 204 7.09 -15.33 12.64
CA PRO A 204 5.84 -14.96 13.31
C PRO A 204 5.28 -16.10 14.17
N ASN A 205 5.62 -17.35 13.87
CA ASN A 205 5.25 -18.53 14.65
C ASN A 205 6.36 -19.60 14.59
N LYS A 206 7.17 -19.69 15.64
CA LYS A 206 8.31 -20.63 15.71
C LYS A 206 7.92 -22.11 15.60
N ASN A 207 6.66 -22.45 15.90
CA ASN A 207 6.16 -23.82 15.86
C ASN A 207 5.52 -24.16 14.51
N ASP A 208 5.50 -23.22 13.57
CA ASP A 208 4.92 -23.43 12.24
C ASP A 208 5.93 -24.11 11.31
N SER A 209 5.76 -25.42 11.13
CA SER A 209 6.64 -26.24 10.31
C SER A 209 6.58 -25.92 8.81
N LYS A 210 5.65 -25.06 8.36
CA LYS A 210 5.57 -24.62 6.96
C LYS A 210 6.54 -23.47 6.66
N LEU A 211 7.05 -22.78 7.68
CA LEU A 211 7.93 -21.63 7.54
C LEU A 211 9.38 -22.00 7.88
N PRO A 212 10.38 -21.48 7.13
CA PRO A 212 10.25 -20.71 5.89
C PRO A 212 9.92 -21.59 4.68
N PHE A 213 9.35 -20.99 3.63
CA PHE A 213 9.15 -21.67 2.35
C PHE A 213 10.41 -21.64 1.50
N GLN A 214 10.81 -22.77 0.92
CA GLN A 214 11.96 -22.82 0.00
C GLN A 214 11.71 -21.98 -1.27
N SER A 215 10.53 -22.15 -1.89
CA SER A 215 10.04 -21.34 -3.00
C SER A 215 8.66 -20.77 -2.69
N LEU A 216 8.37 -19.58 -3.21
CA LEU A 216 7.08 -18.92 -3.05
C LEU A 216 6.20 -19.20 -4.27
N ASP A 217 5.29 -20.15 -4.14
CA ASP A 217 4.14 -20.31 -5.04
C ASP A 217 2.94 -19.48 -4.54
N ASN A 218 1.80 -19.55 -5.23
CA ASN A 218 0.61 -18.78 -4.84
C ASN A 218 0.04 -19.22 -3.47
N ARG A 219 0.19 -20.50 -3.10
CA ARG A 219 -0.31 -21.03 -1.81
C ARG A 219 0.57 -20.56 -0.65
N ALA A 220 1.88 -20.61 -0.81
CA ALA A 220 2.86 -20.10 0.15
C ALA A 220 2.68 -18.59 0.38
N ARG A 221 2.46 -17.81 -0.70
CA ARG A 221 2.14 -16.38 -0.59
C ARG A 221 0.83 -16.13 0.14
N ALA A 222 -0.22 -16.90 -0.16
CA ALA A 222 -1.50 -16.82 0.54
C ALA A 222 -1.37 -17.18 2.03
N TYR A 223 -0.46 -18.09 2.36
CA TYR A 223 -0.17 -18.46 3.75
C TYR A 223 0.53 -17.32 4.50
N LEU A 224 1.60 -16.76 3.94
CA LEU A 224 2.32 -15.61 4.53
C LEU A 224 1.43 -14.37 4.65
N TYR A 225 0.48 -14.18 3.73
CA TYR A 225 -0.49 -13.10 3.76
C TYR A 225 -1.21 -13.01 5.12
N GLN A 226 -1.61 -14.15 5.69
CA GLN A 226 -2.35 -14.21 6.95
C GLN A 226 -1.56 -13.64 8.12
N TYR A 227 -0.23 -13.74 8.10
CA TYR A 227 0.63 -13.08 9.08
C TYR A 227 0.82 -11.61 8.72
N LEU A 228 1.14 -11.30 7.46
CA LEU A 228 1.48 -9.94 7.04
C LEU A 228 0.34 -8.93 7.19
N ILE A 229 -0.92 -9.36 7.11
CA ILE A 229 -2.06 -8.47 7.31
C ILE A 229 -2.27 -8.09 8.78
N GLN A 230 -1.73 -8.88 9.72
CA GLN A 230 -1.84 -8.58 11.15
C GLN A 230 -0.86 -7.46 11.52
N PRO A 231 -1.32 -6.36 12.15
CA PRO A 231 -0.45 -5.21 12.44
C PRO A 231 0.82 -5.55 13.21
N LYS A 232 0.71 -6.43 14.22
CA LYS A 232 1.86 -6.93 14.99
C LYS A 232 2.97 -7.49 14.11
N HIS A 233 2.62 -8.45 13.26
CA HIS A 233 3.59 -9.11 12.39
C HIS A 233 4.09 -8.18 11.30
N SER A 234 3.21 -7.37 10.70
CA SER A 234 3.58 -6.36 9.69
C SER A 234 4.67 -5.42 10.18
N ILE A 235 4.50 -4.84 11.38
CA ILE A 235 5.47 -3.92 12.00
C ILE A 235 6.75 -4.65 12.43
N PHE A 236 6.64 -5.87 12.96
CA PHE A 236 7.83 -6.65 13.35
C PHE A 236 8.67 -7.05 12.13
N PHE A 237 8.04 -7.38 11.00
CA PHE A 237 8.77 -7.60 9.74
C PHE A 237 9.45 -6.33 9.25
N ALA A 238 8.82 -5.16 9.40
CA ALA A 238 9.45 -3.89 9.03
C ALA A 238 10.67 -3.58 9.89
N ALA A 239 10.58 -3.77 11.21
CA ALA A 239 11.69 -3.62 12.13
C ALA A 239 12.82 -4.63 11.83
N ALA A 240 12.48 -5.89 11.57
CA ALA A 240 13.43 -6.91 11.14
C ALA A 240 14.10 -6.56 9.81
N ARG A 241 13.37 -5.95 8.86
CA ARG A 241 13.92 -5.46 7.60
C ARG A 241 14.92 -4.32 7.82
N MET A 242 14.63 -3.38 8.71
CA MET A 242 15.58 -2.31 9.07
C MET A 242 16.87 -2.91 9.65
N ARG A 243 16.74 -3.86 10.59
CA ARG A 243 17.89 -4.58 11.17
C ARG A 243 18.70 -5.32 10.11
N PHE A 244 18.04 -6.07 9.23
CA PHE A 244 18.69 -6.73 8.10
C PHE A 244 19.53 -5.75 7.26
N LEU A 245 18.96 -4.59 6.91
CA LEU A 245 19.66 -3.56 6.12
C LEU A 245 20.87 -2.99 6.85
N ILE A 246 20.74 -2.70 8.14
CA ILE A 246 21.86 -2.22 8.97
C ILE A 246 22.98 -3.25 9.00
N ASP A 247 22.64 -4.52 9.23
CA ASP A 247 23.63 -5.59 9.38
C ASP A 247 24.31 -5.95 8.04
N GLU A 248 23.57 -5.88 6.94
CA GLU A 248 24.08 -6.10 5.57
C GLU A 248 25.06 -5.00 5.14
N TRP A 249 24.80 -3.75 5.51
CA TRP A 249 25.61 -2.61 5.08
C TRP A 249 26.78 -2.28 6.01
N LYS A 250 26.83 -2.86 7.23
CA LYS A 250 27.80 -2.50 8.29
C LYS A 250 29.26 -2.55 7.86
N GLU A 251 29.62 -3.44 6.92
CA GLU A 251 31.00 -3.59 6.43
C GLU A 251 31.41 -2.44 5.50
N PHE A 252 30.43 -1.75 4.91
CA PHE A 252 30.63 -0.65 3.98
C PHE A 252 30.44 0.70 4.66
N ILE A 253 29.44 0.79 5.55
CA ILE A 253 29.05 2.02 6.23
C ILE A 253 28.14 1.73 7.43
N ASP A 254 28.27 2.50 8.51
CA ASP A 254 27.33 2.42 9.63
C ASP A 254 26.04 3.18 9.30
N LEU A 255 24.95 2.44 9.07
CA LEU A 255 23.65 3.00 8.77
C LEU A 255 22.91 3.55 10.01
N ASN A 256 23.33 3.23 11.24
CA ASN A 256 22.67 3.75 12.44
C ASN A 256 22.74 5.29 12.52
N HIS A 257 23.75 5.89 11.90
CA HIS A 257 23.92 7.34 11.79
C HIS A 257 23.40 7.93 10.47
N LYS A 258 22.71 7.12 9.65
CA LYS A 258 22.19 7.50 8.32
C LYS A 258 20.74 7.02 8.13
N PRO A 259 19.81 7.45 9.00
CA PRO A 259 18.41 7.01 8.99
C PRO A 259 17.70 7.26 7.64
N GLU A 260 18.05 8.32 6.92
CA GLU A 260 17.54 8.63 5.58
C GLU A 260 17.93 7.58 4.52
N ILE A 261 19.08 6.93 4.70
CA ILE A 261 19.52 5.82 3.84
C ILE A 261 18.74 4.56 4.17
N ILE A 262 18.53 4.24 5.45
CA ILE A 262 17.66 3.11 5.85
C ILE A 262 16.26 3.29 5.26
N ALA A 263 15.67 4.48 5.39
CA ALA A 263 14.38 4.82 4.81
C ALA A 263 14.36 4.69 3.28
N THR A 264 15.45 5.10 2.61
CA THR A 264 15.62 4.94 1.16
C THR A 264 15.65 3.47 0.73
N LEU A 265 16.37 2.63 1.47
CA LEU A 265 16.55 1.21 1.18
C LEU A 265 15.30 0.39 1.50
N TYR A 266 14.50 0.81 2.50
CA TYR A 266 13.23 0.17 2.85
C TYR A 266 12.25 0.16 1.67
N GLY A 267 12.08 1.33 1.02
CA GLY A 267 11.09 1.52 -0.03
C GLY A 267 11.55 1.11 -1.44
N ARG A 268 12.73 0.52 -1.61
CA ARG A 268 13.34 0.22 -2.92
C ARG A 268 13.60 -1.27 -3.11
N LYS A 269 13.69 -1.68 -4.39
CA LYS A 269 14.28 -2.97 -4.75
C LYS A 269 15.70 -3.05 -4.21
N TYR A 270 16.18 -4.28 -4.02
CA TYR A 270 17.54 -4.54 -3.54
C TYR A 270 18.57 -3.69 -4.31
N LYS A 271 19.44 -3.03 -3.55
CA LYS A 271 20.63 -2.34 -4.04
C LYS A 271 21.81 -2.88 -3.28
N ALA A 272 22.87 -3.23 -4.02
CA ALA A 272 24.10 -3.71 -3.41
C ALA A 272 24.68 -2.65 -2.46
N PRO A 273 25.19 -3.05 -1.28
CA PRO A 273 25.89 -2.16 -0.37
C PRO A 273 27.08 -1.45 -1.01
N HIS A 274 27.32 -0.21 -0.60
CA HIS A 274 28.50 0.57 -0.96
C HIS A 274 28.76 1.68 0.07
N SER A 275 29.96 2.28 0.04
CA SER A 275 30.40 3.27 1.03
C SER A 275 29.78 4.67 0.89
N GLU A 276 29.18 4.99 -0.25
CA GLU A 276 28.65 6.33 -0.56
C GLU A 276 27.16 6.34 -0.96
N PRO A 277 26.25 5.78 -0.13
CA PRO A 277 24.84 5.80 -0.43
C PRO A 277 24.28 7.23 -0.41
N LYS A 278 23.32 7.49 -1.28
CA LYS A 278 22.58 8.77 -1.33
C LYS A 278 21.11 8.53 -1.01
N PRO A 279 20.48 9.41 -0.22
CA PRO A 279 19.07 9.28 0.06
C PRO A 279 18.24 9.54 -1.20
N SER A 280 17.09 8.88 -1.31
CA SER A 280 16.04 9.31 -2.24
C SER A 280 15.30 10.52 -1.70
N GLU A 281 14.43 11.13 -2.52
CA GLU A 281 13.51 12.16 -2.05
C GLU A 281 12.58 11.60 -0.97
N ARG A 282 12.03 10.39 -1.19
CA ARG A 282 11.22 9.67 -0.20
C ARG A 282 11.97 9.42 1.10
N GLY A 283 13.20 8.91 1.03
CA GLY A 283 14.02 8.68 2.23
C GLY A 283 14.35 9.97 2.97
N SER A 284 14.59 11.06 2.23
CA SER A 284 14.80 12.39 2.80
C SER A 284 13.54 12.93 3.48
N GLN A 285 12.36 12.76 2.88
CA GLN A 285 11.09 13.18 3.47
C GLN A 285 10.78 12.41 4.75
N ILE A 286 10.94 11.08 4.74
CA ILE A 286 10.72 10.26 5.93
C ILE A 286 11.54 10.81 7.11
N MET A 287 12.80 11.17 6.86
CA MET A 287 13.66 11.72 7.92
C MET A 287 13.35 13.17 8.30
N LYS A 288 13.05 14.04 7.34
CA LYS A 288 12.87 15.49 7.60
C LYS A 288 11.47 15.85 8.09
N GLU A 289 10.46 15.09 7.69
CA GLU A 289 9.05 15.42 7.97
C GLU A 289 8.42 14.37 8.89
N PHE A 290 8.50 13.08 8.55
CA PHE A 290 7.74 12.05 9.28
C PHE A 290 8.42 11.60 10.57
N TYR A 291 9.74 11.62 10.64
CA TYR A 291 10.48 11.30 11.86
C TYR A 291 10.18 12.30 13.01
N PRO A 292 10.16 13.63 12.79
CA PRO A 292 9.64 14.57 13.79
C PRO A 292 8.18 14.30 14.18
N LEU A 293 7.31 13.90 13.24
CA LEU A 293 5.93 13.54 13.56
C LEU A 293 5.87 12.28 14.44
N ALA A 294 6.63 11.24 14.11
CA ALA A 294 6.72 10.02 14.91
C ALA A 294 7.17 10.33 16.33
N LYS A 295 8.22 11.15 16.51
CA LYS A 295 8.68 11.63 17.83
C LYS A 295 7.61 12.39 18.61
N LYS A 296 6.78 13.17 17.92
CA LYS A 296 5.71 13.95 18.55
C LYS A 296 4.49 13.09 18.92
N TRP A 297 4.22 12.04 18.16
CA TRP A 297 3.00 11.26 18.27
C TRP A 297 3.16 10.03 19.16
N LEU A 298 4.28 9.30 19.04
CA LEU A 298 4.61 8.18 19.91
C LEU A 298 4.94 8.70 21.32
N LYS A 299 4.56 7.94 22.35
CA LYS A 299 4.76 8.34 23.76
C LYS A 299 5.26 7.20 24.62
#